data_AF-A0A3Q3IYR3-F1
#
_entry.id   AF-A0A3Q3IYR3-F1
#
_cell.length_a   1.000
_cell.length_b   1.000
_cell.length_c   1.000
_cell.angle_alpha   90.00
_cell.angle_beta   90.00
_cell.angle_gamma   90.00
#
_symmetry.space_group_name_H-M   'P 1'
#
loop_
_entity.id
_entity.type
_entity.pdbx_description
1 polymer ?
#
loop_
_entity_poly.entity_id
_entity_poly.type
_entity_poly.pdbx_seq_one_letter_code
_entity_poly.pdbx_strand_id
1 'polypeptide(L)' 'MDRKRKEGLLCQVHNGGCQHRCVNTRGSYYCECHLGSRLHVDGRTCLGNQFKPAHLSIATCIYSI' A
#
# COMPACT_ATOMS: atom_id res chain seq x y z
N MET A 1 -15.67 22.24 -17.51
CA MET A 1 -16.62 21.23 -17.99
C MET A 1 -15.88 19.90 -17.93
N ASP A 2 -15.60 19.35 -16.74
CA ASP A 2 -14.69 18.18 -16.62
C ASP A 2 -15.19 17.17 -15.58
N ARG A 3 -16.50 16.95 -15.54
CA ARG A 3 -17.12 15.83 -14.80
C ARG A 3 -17.08 14.53 -15.60
N LYS A 4 -16.11 14.35 -16.49
CA LYS A 4 -15.95 13.10 -17.24
C LYS A 4 -14.69 12.38 -16.78
N ARG A 5 -14.91 11.26 -16.08
CA ARG A 5 -13.96 10.14 -15.86
C ARG A 5 -13.05 10.17 -14.62
N LYS A 6 -13.63 10.35 -13.43
CA LYS A 6 -12.98 9.86 -12.18
C LYS A 6 -13.14 8.33 -11.97
N GLU A 7 -13.79 7.66 -12.93
CA GLU A 7 -14.00 6.21 -13.04
C GLU A 7 -12.70 5.52 -13.51
N GLY A 8 -11.67 5.47 -12.65
CA GLY A 8 -10.44 4.69 -12.93
C GLY A 8 -9.10 5.40 -12.75
N LEU A 9 -9.07 6.68 -12.35
CA LEU A 9 -7.83 7.42 -12.06
C LEU A 9 -7.40 7.27 -10.58
N LEU A 10 -8.22 6.69 -9.70
CA LEU A 10 -7.93 6.69 -8.26
C LEU A 10 -6.63 5.95 -7.93
N CYS A 11 -6.39 4.78 -8.54
CA CYS A 11 -5.10 4.10 -8.42
C CYS A 11 -3.95 4.76 -9.19
N GLN A 12 -4.24 5.60 -10.20
CA GLN A 12 -3.21 6.27 -10.99
C GLN A 12 -2.57 7.44 -10.23
N VAL A 13 -3.26 7.97 -9.21
CA VAL A 13 -2.75 9.01 -8.33
C VAL A 13 -2.22 8.36 -7.06
N HIS A 14 -0.89 8.36 -6.87
CA HIS A 14 -0.22 7.81 -5.69
C HIS A 14 -0.65 6.38 -5.32
N ASN A 15 -0.95 5.52 -6.30
CA ASN A 15 -1.44 4.15 -6.08
C ASN A 15 -2.73 4.10 -5.23
N GLY A 16 -3.57 5.14 -5.24
CA GLY A 16 -4.72 5.25 -4.33
C GLY A 16 -4.33 5.31 -2.85
N GLY A 17 -3.05 5.52 -2.53
CA GLY A 17 -2.49 5.37 -1.19
C GLY A 17 -2.35 3.92 -0.71
N CYS A 18 -2.52 2.92 -1.60
CA CYS A 18 -2.35 1.52 -1.26
C CYS A 18 -0.88 1.16 -1.02
N GLN A 19 -0.62 0.35 0.01
CA GLN A 19 0.72 -0.13 0.32
C GLN A 19 1.24 -1.15 -0.71
N HIS A 20 0.36 -2.01 -1.23
CA HIS A 20 0.70 -3.02 -2.24
C HIS A 20 -0.03 -2.75 -3.56
N ARG A 21 -1.07 -3.53 -3.87
CA ARG A 21 -1.79 -3.43 -5.13
C ARG A 21 -3.01 -2.53 -4.98
N CYS A 22 -3.24 -1.64 -5.93
CA CYS A 22 -4.47 -0.87 -6.05
C CYS A 22 -5.31 -1.41 -7.22
N VAL A 23 -6.59 -1.68 -6.96
CA VAL A 23 -7.54 -2.18 -7.96
C VAL A 23 -8.65 -1.16 -8.15
N ASN A 24 -8.71 -0.56 -9.34
CA ASN A 24 -9.80 0.33 -9.70
C ASN A 24 -11.07 -0.48 -9.94
N THR A 25 -12.19 -0.01 -9.40
CA THR A 25 -13.54 -0.53 -9.68
C THR A 25 -14.37 0.54 -10.40
N ARG A 26 -15.54 0.14 -10.93
CA ARG A 26 -16.49 1.12 -11.48
C ARG A 26 -16.96 2.04 -10.34
N GLY A 27 -16.65 3.32 -10.43
CA GLY A 27 -16.95 4.34 -9.42
C GLY A 27 -16.04 4.39 -8.20
N SER A 28 -15.10 3.46 -8.00
CA SER A 28 -14.26 3.42 -6.78
C SER A 28 -12.90 2.73 -7.00
N TYR A 29 -12.18 2.44 -5.93
CA TYR A 29 -11.00 1.58 -5.90
C TYR A 29 -10.91 0.87 -4.55
N TYR A 30 -10.13 -0.20 -4.49
CA TYR A 30 -9.77 -0.85 -3.25
C TYR A 30 -8.32 -1.35 -3.30
N CYS A 31 -7.70 -1.46 -2.13
CA CYS A 31 -6.34 -1.97 -1.99
C CYS A 31 -6.35 -3.48 -1.78
N GLU A 32 -5.42 -4.18 -2.41
CA GLU A 32 -5.20 -5.61 -2.24
C GLU A 32 -3.79 -5.87 -1.72
N CYS A 33 -3.71 -6.76 -0.74
CA CYS A 33 -2.46 -7.17 -0.13
C CYS A 33 -1.95 -8.47 -0.74
N HIS A 34 -0.63 -8.67 -0.72
CA HIS A 34 -0.03 -9.91 -1.18
C HIS A 34 -0.40 -11.10 -0.27
N LEU A 35 -0.21 -12.32 -0.79
CA LEU A 35 -0.47 -13.56 -0.06
C LEU A 35 0.22 -13.54 1.31
N GLY A 36 -0.51 -13.95 2.36
CA GLY A 36 -0.01 -13.92 3.74
C GLY A 36 -0.09 -12.56 4.43
N SER A 37 -0.66 -11.53 3.80
CA SER A 37 -0.97 -10.25 4.42
C SER A 37 -2.45 -9.89 4.27
N ARG A 38 -2.96 -9.12 5.22
CA ARG A 38 -4.37 -8.69 5.33
C ARG A 38 -4.44 -7.18 5.25
N LEU A 39 -5.52 -6.66 4.67
CA LEU A 39 -5.74 -5.22 4.62
C LEU A 39 -6.11 -4.70 6.02
N HIS A 40 -5.46 -3.62 6.44
CA HIS A 40 -5.77 -2.90 7.67
C HIS A 40 -7.10 -2.17 7.55
N VAL A 41 -7.65 -1.74 8.69
CA VAL A 41 -8.94 -1.03 8.75
C VAL A 41 -8.93 0.35 8.09
N ASP A 42 -7.74 0.91 7.86
CA ASP A 42 -7.57 2.14 7.07
C ASP A 42 -7.80 1.92 5.56
N GLY A 43 -7.97 0.67 5.13
CA GLY A 43 -8.23 0.28 3.75
C GLY A 43 -7.03 0.46 2.81
N ARG A 44 -5.83 0.71 3.35
CA ARG A 44 -4.64 1.10 2.57
C ARG A 44 -3.37 0.36 2.99
N THR A 45 -3.20 0.14 4.28
CA THR A 45 -2.03 -0.53 4.87
C THR A 45 -2.23 -2.03 4.86
N CYS A 46 -1.17 -2.81 4.63
CA CYS A 46 -1.24 -4.27 4.66
C CYS A 46 -0.55 -4.81 5.91
N LEU A 47 -1.36 -5.32 6.85
CA LEU A 47 -0.93 -6.05 8.03
C LEU A 47 -0.66 -7.51 7.67
N GLY A 48 0.60 -7.89 7.63
CA GLY A 48 0.98 -9.29 7.54
C GLY A 48 2.38 -9.45 8.07
N ASN A 49 2.91 -10.66 7.94
CA ASN A 49 4.33 -10.92 8.13
C ASN A 49 5.11 -10.34 6.95
N GLN A 50 4.97 -9.04 6.72
CA GLN A 50 6.08 -8.29 6.19
C GLN A 50 7.19 -8.45 7.23
N PHE A 51 8.08 -9.40 7.00
CA PHE A 51 9.47 -9.34 7.42
C PHE A 51 10.16 -8.09 6.81
N LYS A 52 9.48 -6.94 6.82
CA LYS A 52 10.06 -5.62 6.78
C LYS A 52 10.16 -5.28 8.25
N PRO A 53 11.34 -5.34 8.85
CA PRO A 53 11.49 -4.66 10.10
C PRO A 53 11.32 -3.17 9.78
N ALA A 54 10.11 -2.64 9.97
CA ALA A 54 9.90 -1.22 10.07
C ALA A 54 10.75 -0.79 11.26
N HIS A 55 11.89 -0.16 10.97
CA HIS A 55 12.85 0.28 11.98
C HIS A 55 13.64 -0.81 12.71
N LEU A 56 14.02 -1.91 12.04
CA LEU A 56 15.33 -2.49 12.38
C LEU A 56 16.39 -1.70 11.63
N SER A 57 16.52 -0.45 12.08
CA SER A 57 17.81 0.18 12.23
C SER A 57 18.67 -0.75 13.11
N ILE A 58 19.09 -1.91 12.58
CA ILE A 58 20.46 -2.35 12.83
C ILE A 58 21.27 -1.24 12.17
N ALA A 59 21.39 -0.11 12.85
CA ALA A 59 22.60 0.68 12.79
C ALA A 59 23.67 -0.28 13.30
N THR A 60 24.15 -1.12 12.37
CA THR A 60 25.45 -1.80 12.37
C THR A 60 26.08 -1.88 13.76
N CYS A 61 25.48 -2.67 14.67
CA CYS A 61 25.80 -2.53 16.09
C CYS A 61 27.22 -3.03 16.47
N ILE A 62 28.05 -3.51 15.54
CA ILE A 62 29.16 -4.40 15.93
C ILE A 62 30.35 -4.51 14.95
N TYR A 63 30.34 -3.83 13.79
CA TYR A 63 31.39 -3.96 12.75
C TYR A 63 32.28 -2.71 12.57
N SER A 64 32.35 -1.86 13.60
CA SER A 64 33.39 -0.83 13.69
C SER A 64 34.31 -1.23 14.85
N ILE A 65 35.17 -2.21 14.56
CA ILE A 65 36.36 -2.49 15.37
C ILE A 65 37.30 -1.28 15.26
#